data_AF-A0A0N0GUS5-F1
#
_entry.id   AF-A0A0N0GUS5-F1
#
_cell.length_a   1.000
_cell.length_b   1.000
_cell.length_c   1.000
_cell.angle_alpha   90.00
_cell.angle_beta   90.00
_cell.angle_gamma   90.00
#
_symmetry.space_group_name_H-M   'P 1'
#
loop_
_entity.id
_entity.type
_entity.pdbx_description
1 polymer ?
#
loop_
_entity_poly.entity_id
_entity_poly.type
_entity_poly.pdbx_seq_one_letter_code
_entity_poly.pdbx_strand_id
1 'polypeptide(L)'
;MEQLVTTPDKPASPPRRRSMRRSMRRTSTVWALCTAGVVALAACGGNASSGRNDGGKNGQAGDASGFKIKLSVEDGATDAGINDTGVKVTGGKLTAVRLVQVDNGATVKGSIAADGSSWRPSRPLERGTKYKVVANAKDAKGRSATENATFTTVSSANSFIGSYTPDN
;
A
#
# COMPACT_ATOMS: atom_id res chain seq x y z
N MET A 1 7.73 -55.05 -30.57
CA MET A 1 6.78 -55.98 -29.93
C MET A 1 7.16 -55.92 -28.46
N GLU A 2 6.37 -55.44 -27.49
CA GLU A 2 4.92 -55.38 -27.33
C GLU A 2 4.55 -54.17 -26.46
N GLN A 3 3.35 -53.64 -26.69
CA GLN A 3 2.68 -52.55 -25.95
C GLN A 3 1.76 -53.16 -24.90
N LEU A 4 1.71 -52.62 -23.68
CA LEU A 4 0.48 -52.26 -22.95
C LEU A 4 0.83 -51.72 -21.56
N VAL A 5 0.82 -50.39 -21.37
CA VAL A 5 0.67 -49.81 -20.03
C VAL A 5 -0.48 -48.82 -20.06
N THR A 6 -1.47 -49.22 -19.25
CA THR A 6 -2.76 -48.63 -18.92
C THR A 6 -2.79 -47.10 -18.83
N THR A 7 -3.81 -46.51 -19.46
CA THR A 7 -4.32 -45.16 -19.20
C THR A 7 -5.12 -45.13 -17.89
N PRO A 8 -4.98 -44.10 -17.04
CA PRO A 8 -6.05 -43.74 -16.10
C PRO A 8 -6.91 -42.59 -16.63
N ASP A 9 -8.21 -42.83 -16.58
CA ASP A 9 -9.34 -41.96 -16.97
C ASP A 9 -9.65 -40.89 -15.89
N LYS A 10 -10.31 -39.82 -16.35
CA LYS A 10 -10.77 -38.53 -15.79
C LYS A 10 -11.97 -38.71 -14.77
N PRO A 11 -12.74 -37.72 -14.20
CA PRO A 11 -12.64 -36.27 -13.89
C PRO A 11 -12.98 -35.83 -12.41
N ALA A 12 -12.83 -34.51 -12.18
CA ALA A 12 -13.70 -33.55 -11.44
C ALA A 12 -14.04 -33.70 -9.94
N SER A 13 -13.74 -32.61 -9.22
CA SER A 13 -14.13 -32.33 -7.84
C SER A 13 -15.64 -32.03 -7.67
N PRO A 14 -16.29 -32.54 -6.61
CA PRO A 14 -17.64 -32.10 -6.25
C PRO A 14 -17.65 -30.82 -5.40
N PRO A 15 -18.68 -29.96 -5.52
CA PRO A 15 -18.84 -28.75 -4.70
C PRO A 15 -19.28 -29.08 -3.26
N ARG A 16 -18.65 -28.46 -2.25
CA ARG A 16 -19.10 -28.57 -0.86
C ARG A 16 -20.34 -27.71 -0.62
N ARG A 17 -21.33 -28.37 -0.04
CA ARG A 17 -22.75 -28.04 0.05
C ARG A 17 -23.07 -26.76 0.82
N ARG A 18 -24.16 -26.13 0.34
CA ARG A 18 -24.93 -25.04 0.94
C ARG A 18 -25.91 -25.58 2.00
N SER A 19 -26.25 -24.68 2.91
CA SER A 19 -27.44 -24.62 3.77
C SER A 19 -27.60 -25.61 4.93
N MET A 20 -27.74 -25.07 6.14
CA MET A 20 -28.97 -25.29 6.89
C MET A 20 -29.26 -24.11 7.81
N ARG A 21 -30.46 -23.55 7.63
CA ARG A 21 -31.10 -22.57 8.49
C ARG A 21 -31.28 -23.16 9.89
N ARG A 22 -31.06 -22.35 10.94
CA ARG A 22 -31.81 -22.52 12.19
C ARG A 22 -32.26 -21.16 12.70
N SER A 23 -33.50 -20.85 12.36
CA SER A 23 -34.33 -19.93 13.10
C SER A 23 -34.52 -20.48 14.52
N MET A 24 -34.16 -19.71 15.54
CA MET A 24 -34.87 -19.78 16.81
C MET A 24 -35.13 -18.38 17.32
N ARG A 25 -36.42 -18.14 17.53
CA ARG A 25 -37.06 -16.95 18.05
C ARG A 25 -36.88 -16.89 19.57
N ARG A 26 -37.29 -15.75 20.14
CA ARG A 26 -37.52 -15.45 21.59
C ARG A 26 -36.25 -14.88 22.25
N THR A 27 -36.26 -13.72 22.89
CA THR A 27 -37.31 -13.09 23.69
C THR A 27 -37.17 -11.57 23.69
N SER A 28 -38.32 -10.90 23.52
CA SER A 28 -38.51 -9.49 23.83
C SER A 28 -38.19 -9.22 25.30
N THR A 29 -37.42 -8.18 25.59
CA THR A 29 -37.59 -7.43 26.85
C THR A 29 -37.46 -5.95 26.51
N VAL A 30 -38.63 -5.35 26.32
CA VAL A 30 -38.85 -3.90 26.34
C VAL A 30 -38.56 -3.45 27.76
N TRP A 31 -37.58 -2.56 27.95
CA TRP A 31 -37.55 -1.66 29.10
C TRP A 31 -37.43 -0.24 28.56
N ALA A 32 -38.59 0.37 28.38
CA ALA A 32 -38.74 1.80 28.18
C ALA A 32 -38.57 2.47 29.55
N LEU A 33 -37.52 3.28 29.68
CA LEU A 33 -37.45 4.32 30.70
C LEU A 33 -37.22 5.65 29.98
N CYS A 34 -38.32 6.36 29.76
CA CYS A 34 -38.33 7.76 29.40
C CYS A 34 -37.62 8.57 30.48
N THR A 35 -36.54 9.26 30.13
CA THR A 35 -36.19 10.53 30.77
C THR A 35 -35.89 11.53 29.67
N ALA A 36 -36.77 12.52 29.58
CA ALA A 36 -36.61 13.69 28.74
C ALA A 36 -35.45 14.54 29.27
N GLY A 37 -34.62 15.05 28.36
CA GLY A 37 -33.59 16.03 28.65
C GLY A 37 -33.18 16.75 27.38
N VAL A 38 -33.81 17.90 27.11
CA VAL A 38 -33.46 18.85 26.04
C VAL A 38 -32.44 19.83 26.60
N VAL A 39 -31.19 19.83 26.11
CA VAL A 39 -30.20 20.94 26.17
C VAL A 39 -29.16 20.65 25.06
N ALA A 40 -29.23 21.28 23.88
CA ALA A 40 -28.68 22.57 23.45
C ALA A 40 -27.36 22.44 22.65
N LEU A 41 -27.31 23.11 21.48
CA LEU A 41 -26.11 23.33 20.69
C LEU A 41 -25.14 24.27 21.42
N ALA A 42 -23.88 23.85 21.60
CA ALA A 42 -22.73 24.70 21.89
C ALA A 42 -21.49 24.00 21.28
N ALA A 43 -20.90 24.54 20.22
CA ALA A 43 -19.80 25.51 20.26
C ALA A 43 -18.44 24.89 20.64
N CYS A 44 -17.53 24.93 19.65
CA CYS A 44 -16.08 25.17 19.71
C CYS A 44 -15.33 24.90 21.05
N GLY A 45 -14.33 24.02 21.00
CA GLY A 45 -13.06 24.18 21.74
C GLY A 45 -12.75 23.18 22.86
N GLY A 46 -11.57 22.54 22.78
CA GLY A 46 -10.75 22.25 23.97
C GLY A 46 -10.72 20.81 24.52
N ASN A 47 -9.72 20.05 24.06
CA ASN A 47 -8.82 19.17 24.83
C ASN A 47 -9.35 18.35 26.03
N ALA A 48 -9.39 17.02 25.87
CA ALA A 48 -9.01 16.09 26.94
C ALA A 48 -8.36 14.84 26.33
N SER A 49 -7.10 14.62 26.70
CA SER A 49 -6.30 13.46 26.35
C SER A 49 -6.84 12.19 27.02
N SER A 50 -7.00 11.13 26.24
CA SER A 50 -6.91 9.77 26.76
C SER A 50 -6.10 8.96 25.76
N GLY A 51 -4.84 8.71 26.10
CA GLY A 51 -3.94 7.87 25.32
C GLY A 51 -4.47 6.45 25.22
N ARG A 52 -4.61 5.98 23.98
CA ARG A 52 -4.57 4.55 23.66
C ARG A 52 -3.76 4.40 22.37
N ASN A 53 -2.47 4.17 22.55
CA ASN A 53 -1.62 3.62 21.50
C ASN A 53 -1.95 2.13 21.38
N ASP A 54 -2.58 1.74 20.28
CA ASP A 54 -2.53 0.37 19.78
C ASP A 54 -2.80 0.37 18.26
N GLY A 55 -1.75 0.00 17.52
CA GLY A 55 -1.80 -0.86 16.34
C GLY A 55 -2.70 -0.48 15.17
N GLY A 56 -2.07 -0.04 14.07
CA GLY A 56 -2.45 -0.52 12.74
C GLY A 56 -3.71 0.08 12.12
N LYS A 57 -3.82 1.41 12.06
CA LYS A 57 -4.68 2.04 11.06
C LYS A 57 -3.93 2.02 9.73
N ASN A 58 -4.18 0.98 8.93
CA ASN A 58 -3.97 1.00 7.48
C ASN A 58 -4.37 2.40 7.00
N GLY A 59 -3.40 3.13 6.46
CA GLY A 59 -3.63 4.45 5.91
C GLY A 59 -4.80 4.34 4.94
N GLN A 60 -5.86 5.09 5.22
CA GLN A 60 -6.94 5.35 4.28
C GLN A 60 -6.26 5.65 2.93
N ALA A 61 -6.37 4.73 1.98
CA ALA A 61 -6.19 5.02 0.57
C ALA A 61 -7.37 5.96 0.24
N GLY A 62 -7.15 7.24 0.51
CA GLY A 62 -8.17 8.28 0.41
C GLY A 62 -8.63 8.37 -1.04
N ASP A 63 -9.92 8.10 -1.22
CA ASP A 63 -10.74 8.24 -2.41
C ASP A 63 -10.08 8.97 -3.58
N ALA A 64 -10.01 8.23 -4.69
CA ALA A 64 -9.59 8.63 -6.03
C ALA A 64 -10.33 9.89 -6.52
N SER A 65 -9.91 11.05 -6.00
CA SER A 65 -10.16 12.36 -6.57
C SER A 65 -9.38 12.44 -7.88
N GLY A 66 -9.86 13.15 -8.90
CA GLY A 66 -9.26 13.24 -10.26
C GLY A 66 -7.83 13.80 -10.39
N PHE A 67 -7.04 13.73 -9.32
CA PHE A 67 -5.63 14.02 -9.19
C PHE A 67 -4.88 12.68 -8.98
N LYS A 68 -3.86 12.38 -9.79
CA LYS A 68 -3.18 11.08 -9.77
C LYS A 68 -1.75 11.22 -9.28
N ILE A 69 -1.38 10.42 -8.28
CA ILE A 69 0.02 10.17 -7.92
C ILE A 69 0.48 8.95 -8.73
N LYS A 70 1.59 9.08 -9.44
CA LYS A 70 2.21 7.99 -10.20
C LYS A 70 3.55 7.64 -9.56
N LEU A 71 3.68 6.41 -9.10
CA LEU A 71 4.96 5.89 -8.63
C LEU A 71 5.76 5.37 -9.83
N SER A 72 7.08 5.55 -9.84
CA SER A 72 7.94 4.98 -10.88
C SER A 72 8.06 3.45 -10.78
N VAL A 73 7.73 2.91 -9.61
CA VAL A 73 7.77 1.49 -9.29
C VAL A 73 6.36 0.99 -9.01
N GLU A 74 6.03 -0.15 -9.58
CA GLU A 74 4.78 -0.86 -9.30
C GLU A 74 4.85 -1.54 -7.93
N ASP A 75 3.70 -1.61 -7.25
CA ASP A 75 3.59 -2.40 -6.03
C ASP A 75 3.78 -3.88 -6.33
N GLY A 76 4.61 -4.55 -5.53
CA GLY A 76 5.01 -5.94 -5.70
C GLY A 76 6.18 -6.17 -6.67
N ALA A 77 6.71 -5.15 -7.34
CA ALA A 77 7.81 -5.33 -8.29
C ALA A 77 9.04 -5.98 -7.62
N THR A 78 9.71 -6.90 -8.32
CA THR A 78 10.88 -7.64 -7.78
C THR A 78 12.22 -7.32 -8.45
N ASP A 79 12.19 -6.51 -9.52
CA ASP A 79 13.37 -6.11 -10.30
C ASP A 79 13.46 -4.58 -10.43
N ALA A 80 13.13 -3.86 -9.35
CA ALA A 80 13.17 -2.40 -9.40
C ALA A 80 14.60 -1.88 -9.59
N GLY A 81 14.75 -0.89 -10.48
CA GLY A 81 16.02 -0.22 -10.71
C GLY A 81 16.47 0.58 -9.50
N ILE A 82 17.75 0.43 -9.12
CA ILE A 82 18.35 1.15 -7.98
C ILE A 82 18.54 2.66 -8.23
N ASN A 83 18.50 3.10 -9.50
CA ASN A 83 18.71 4.50 -9.92
C ASN A 83 17.45 5.19 -10.44
N ASP A 84 16.41 4.43 -10.78
CA ASP A 84 15.19 4.94 -11.42
C ASP A 84 14.01 5.11 -10.44
N THR A 85 14.21 4.70 -9.18
CA THR A 85 13.16 4.85 -8.16
C THR A 85 12.81 6.32 -7.93
N GLY A 86 11.52 6.63 -8.02
CA GLY A 86 10.99 7.97 -7.79
C GLY A 86 9.48 7.99 -7.65
N VAL A 87 8.96 9.13 -7.23
CA VAL A 87 7.52 9.41 -7.17
C VAL A 87 7.26 10.64 -8.02
N LYS A 88 6.22 10.59 -8.85
CA LYS A 88 5.75 11.73 -9.64
C LYS A 88 4.28 11.98 -9.34
N VAL A 89 3.86 13.22 -9.41
CA VAL A 89 2.48 13.58 -9.16
C VAL A 89 1.95 14.52 -10.24
N THR A 90 0.70 14.31 -10.66
CA THR A 90 0.08 15.07 -11.75
C THR A 90 -1.21 15.71 -11.27
N GLY A 91 -1.26 17.05 -11.22
CA GLY A 91 -2.43 17.86 -10.86
C GLY A 91 -2.46 18.42 -9.42
N GLY A 92 -1.29 18.59 -8.81
CA GLY A 92 -1.09 18.86 -7.38
C GLY A 92 0.36 18.64 -6.97
N LYS A 93 0.67 18.66 -5.68
CA LYS A 93 2.04 18.66 -5.15
C LYS A 93 2.23 17.62 -4.04
N LEU A 94 3.40 16.99 -4.03
CA LEU A 94 3.84 16.13 -2.94
C LEU A 94 4.01 16.97 -1.66
N THR A 95 3.48 16.46 -0.56
CA THR A 95 3.60 17.07 0.77
C THR A 95 4.55 16.29 1.66
N ALA A 96 4.60 14.97 1.49
CA ALA A 96 5.53 14.10 2.18
C ALA A 96 5.81 12.86 1.34
N VAL A 97 7.06 12.40 1.36
CA VAL A 97 7.44 11.10 0.82
C VAL A 97 8.36 10.42 1.80
N ARG A 98 8.06 9.16 2.11
CA ARG A 98 8.87 8.33 3.01
C ARG A 98 9.21 7.03 2.30
N LEU A 99 10.51 6.79 2.10
CA LEU A 99 11.05 5.52 1.60
C LEU A 99 11.81 4.84 2.72
N VAL A 100 11.47 3.58 3.00
CA VAL A 100 12.13 2.78 4.05
C VAL A 100 12.51 1.40 3.54
N GLN A 101 13.60 0.86 4.05
CA GLN A 101 13.90 -0.57 3.96
C GLN A 101 12.90 -1.34 4.84
N VAL A 102 12.31 -2.41 4.30
CA VAL A 102 11.30 -3.20 5.02
C VAL A 102 11.93 -4.04 6.14
N ASP A 103 13.14 -4.56 5.91
CA ASP A 103 13.78 -5.52 6.82
C ASP A 103 14.26 -4.88 8.13
N ASN A 104 14.82 -3.66 8.05
CA ASN A 104 15.43 -2.97 9.20
C ASN A 104 14.73 -1.62 9.54
N GLY A 105 13.76 -1.17 8.74
CA GLY A 105 13.06 0.10 8.93
C GLY A 105 13.89 1.36 8.62
N ALA A 106 15.11 1.23 8.10
CA ALA A 106 15.99 2.35 7.83
C ALA A 106 15.38 3.27 6.76
N THR A 107 15.38 4.58 7.05
CA THR A 107 14.84 5.58 6.13
C THR A 107 15.87 5.96 5.08
N VAL A 108 15.47 5.90 3.81
CA VAL A 108 16.27 6.37 2.69
C VAL A 108 16.06 7.88 2.54
N LYS A 109 17.14 8.64 2.62
CA LYS A 109 17.11 10.09 2.39
C LYS A 109 16.76 10.39 0.94
N GLY A 110 15.87 11.35 0.72
CA GLY A 110 15.52 11.87 -0.59
C GLY A 110 14.90 13.25 -0.48
N SER A 111 14.68 13.87 -1.63
CA SER A 111 14.20 15.25 -1.71
C SER A 111 13.02 15.36 -2.65
N ILE A 112 12.03 16.16 -2.25
CA ILE A 112 10.97 16.64 -3.14
C ILE A 112 11.56 17.78 -3.98
N ALA A 113 11.32 17.76 -5.28
CA ALA A 113 11.72 18.84 -6.18
C ALA A 113 11.06 20.17 -5.80
N ALA A 114 11.69 21.29 -6.14
CA ALA A 114 11.20 22.63 -5.77
C ALA A 114 9.78 22.92 -6.29
N ASP A 115 9.41 22.33 -7.42
CA ASP A 115 8.07 22.44 -8.00
C ASP A 115 7.00 21.60 -7.24
N GLY A 116 7.44 20.68 -6.38
CA GLY A 116 6.59 19.74 -5.64
C GLY A 116 6.05 18.58 -6.48
N SER A 117 6.45 18.45 -7.75
CA SER A 117 5.84 17.47 -8.68
C SER A 117 6.51 16.10 -8.63
N SER A 118 7.70 16.01 -8.04
CA SER A 118 8.49 14.79 -8.02
C SER A 118 9.31 14.66 -6.75
N TRP A 119 9.65 13.42 -6.41
CA TRP A 119 10.57 13.06 -5.34
C TRP A 119 11.52 11.98 -5.81
N ARG A 120 12.77 12.05 -5.37
CA ARG A 120 13.80 11.05 -5.68
C ARG A 120 14.70 10.80 -4.46
N PRO A 121 15.24 9.59 -4.30
CA PRO A 121 16.25 9.30 -3.30
C PRO A 121 17.54 10.08 -3.62
N SER A 122 18.27 10.45 -2.57
CA SER A 122 19.53 11.23 -2.66
C SER A 122 20.74 10.39 -3.09
N ARG A 123 20.61 9.06 -2.97
CA ARG A 123 21.62 8.07 -3.35
C ARG A 123 20.91 6.88 -4.02
N PRO A 124 21.64 6.10 -4.84
CA PRO A 124 21.13 4.83 -5.34
C PRO A 124 20.68 3.92 -4.20
N LEU A 125 19.68 3.09 -4.47
CA LEU A 125 19.19 2.11 -3.50
C LEU A 125 20.13 0.91 -3.42
N GLU A 126 20.16 0.26 -2.25
CA GLU A 126 20.83 -1.04 -2.09
C GLU A 126 20.15 -2.10 -2.95
N ARG A 127 20.95 -2.94 -3.59
CA ARG A 127 20.48 -4.08 -4.42
C ARG A 127 19.89 -5.18 -3.56
N GLY A 128 19.04 -6.02 -4.17
CA GLY A 128 18.42 -7.18 -3.52
C GLY A 128 17.60 -6.84 -2.26
N THR A 129 17.25 -5.57 -2.05
CA THR A 129 16.63 -5.08 -0.82
C THR A 129 15.16 -4.76 -1.07
N LYS A 130 14.31 -5.09 -0.10
CA LYS A 130 12.90 -4.73 -0.13
C LYS A 130 12.66 -3.36 0.49
N TYR A 131 11.94 -2.52 -0.24
CA TYR A 131 11.59 -1.17 0.17
C TYR A 131 10.08 -0.96 0.19
N LYS A 132 9.64 -0.03 1.03
CA LYS A 132 8.30 0.52 1.04
C LYS A 132 8.35 2.03 0.89
N VAL A 133 7.63 2.55 -0.10
CA VAL A 133 7.43 3.98 -0.30
C VAL A 133 6.00 4.36 0.04
N VAL A 134 5.84 5.48 0.74
CA VAL A 134 4.55 6.12 1.00
C VAL A 134 4.67 7.56 0.54
N ALA A 135 3.75 7.99 -0.31
CA ALA A 135 3.70 9.34 -0.86
C ALA A 135 2.35 9.98 -0.54
N ASN A 136 2.40 11.18 0.03
CA ASN A 136 1.25 12.03 0.27
C ASN A 136 1.34 13.24 -0.64
N ALA A 137 0.20 13.61 -1.20
CA ALA A 137 0.09 14.79 -2.06
C ALA A 137 -1.20 15.54 -1.80
N LYS A 138 -1.20 16.82 -2.17
CA LYS A 138 -2.34 17.73 -2.03
C LYS A 138 -2.53 18.54 -3.31
N ASP A 139 -3.78 18.74 -3.71
CA ASP A 139 -4.12 19.59 -4.86
C ASP A 139 -4.40 21.05 -4.47
N ALA A 140 -4.60 21.91 -5.47
CA ALA A 140 -4.92 23.32 -5.24
C ALA A 140 -6.26 23.57 -4.54
N LYS A 141 -7.17 22.59 -4.55
CA LYS A 141 -8.47 22.63 -3.84
C LYS A 141 -8.36 22.12 -2.40
N GLY A 142 -7.15 21.76 -1.97
CA GLY A 142 -6.86 21.27 -0.63
C GLY A 142 -7.18 19.79 -0.40
N ARG A 143 -7.54 19.04 -1.44
CA ARG A 143 -7.81 17.60 -1.35
C ARG A 143 -6.50 16.84 -1.23
N SER A 144 -6.48 15.83 -0.38
CA SER A 144 -5.29 15.01 -0.11
C SER A 144 -5.43 13.63 -0.74
N ALA A 145 -4.34 13.10 -1.27
CA ALA A 145 -4.23 11.74 -1.79
C ALA A 145 -3.00 11.06 -1.17
N THR A 146 -3.10 9.76 -0.96
CA THR A 146 -2.00 8.94 -0.44
C THR A 146 -1.86 7.71 -1.32
N GLU A 147 -0.65 7.46 -1.80
CA GLU A 147 -0.30 6.25 -2.52
C GLU A 147 0.90 5.56 -1.84
N ASN A 148 0.96 4.24 -1.96
CA ASN A 148 2.08 3.48 -1.45
C ASN A 148 2.44 2.33 -2.38
N ALA A 149 3.71 1.95 -2.41
CA ALA A 149 4.18 0.75 -3.07
C ALA A 149 5.26 0.06 -2.23
N THR A 150 5.29 -1.26 -2.32
CA THR A 150 6.35 -2.12 -1.79
C THR A 150 7.03 -2.80 -2.96
N PHE A 151 8.34 -2.70 -3.08
CA PHE A 151 9.08 -3.27 -4.20
C PHE A 151 10.43 -3.82 -3.73
N THR A 152 11.02 -4.71 -4.50
CA THR A 152 12.36 -5.26 -4.29
C THR A 152 13.25 -4.82 -5.44
N THR A 153 14.43 -4.34 -5.11
CA THR A 153 15.42 -3.93 -6.12
C THR A 153 16.09 -5.13 -6.77
N VAL A 154 16.53 -4.96 -8.02
CA VAL A 154 17.34 -5.94 -8.75
C VAL A 154 18.47 -6.54 -7.89
N SER A 155 18.61 -7.86 -7.96
CA SER A 155 19.68 -8.60 -7.27
C SER A 155 21.03 -8.46 -7.98
N SER A 156 22.13 -8.49 -7.22
CA SER A 156 23.46 -8.63 -7.80
C SER A 156 23.68 -9.99 -8.45
N ALA A 157 22.94 -11.03 -8.04
CA ALA A 157 23.06 -12.38 -8.57
C ALA A 157 22.70 -12.50 -10.07
N ASN A 158 22.00 -11.50 -10.62
CA ASN A 158 21.62 -11.44 -12.04
C ASN A 158 22.45 -10.41 -12.84
N SER A 159 23.61 -9.98 -12.35
CA SER A 159 24.51 -9.09 -13.10
C SER A 159 25.56 -9.87 -13.90
N PHE A 160 25.52 -9.73 -15.22
CA PHE A 160 26.56 -10.20 -16.12
C PHE A 160 27.61 -9.11 -16.32
N ILE A 161 28.89 -9.46 -16.18
CA ILE A 161 30.01 -8.59 -16.54
C ILE A 161 30.47 -9.00 -17.94
N GLY A 162 30.33 -8.10 -18.91
CA GLY A 162 30.92 -8.23 -20.24
C GLY A 162 32.24 -7.47 -20.31
N SER A 163 33.35 -8.15 -20.57
CA SER A 163 34.63 -7.51 -20.88
C SER A 163 34.69 -7.19 -22.37
N TYR A 164 34.97 -5.94 -22.72
CA TYR A 164 35.24 -5.51 -24.09
C TYR A 164 36.70 -5.08 -24.19
N THR A 165 37.47 -5.76 -25.06
CA THR A 165 38.83 -5.35 -25.42
C THR A 165 38.79 -4.80 -26.85
N PRO A 166 38.96 -3.50 -27.06
CA PRO A 166 39.08 -2.95 -28.41
C PRO A 166 40.42 -3.38 -29.03
N ASP A 167 40.36 -3.93 -30.25
CA ASP A 167 41.53 -4.11 -31.11
C ASP A 167 41.74 -2.81 -31.89
N ASN A 168 42.98 -2.30 -31.95
CA ASN A 168 43.32 -1.00 -32.52
C ASN A 168 43.71 -1.09 -34.00
#